data_AF-A0A3Q2YH07-F1
#
_entry.id   AF-A0A3Q2YH07-F1
#
_cell.length_a   1.000
_cell.length_b   1.000
_cell.length_c   1.000
_cell.angle_alpha   90.00
_cell.angle_beta   90.00
_cell.angle_gamma   90.00
#
_symmetry.space_group_name_H-M   'P 1'
#
loop_
_entity.id
_entity.type
_entity.pdbx_description
1 polymer ?
#
loop_
_entity_poly.entity_id
_entity_poly.type
_entity_poly.pdbx_seq_one_letter_code
_entity_poly.pdbx_strand_id
1 'polypeptide(L)'
;MKVKYARKITNMLSDAFRKAIVCVIYADGPSADTVMEAKVPLLPQNTCKNALGKELVTNTMLCAGYLSGGIDSCQGDSGGPLIYQDRISGRFQLHGITSWGDGCGEKGKPGVYTRVSAFSDWIQVEIQSKCGATIENTTTNICKLTLTQNYKYSLGNCVES
;
A
#
# COMPACT_ATOMS: atom_id res chain seq x y z
N MET A 1 -10.58 23.95 -29.14
CA MET A 1 -9.83 22.67 -29.09
C MET A 1 -8.98 22.44 -27.84
N LYS A 2 -8.75 23.42 -26.93
CA LYS A 2 -7.89 23.22 -25.73
C LYS A 2 -8.54 22.44 -24.56
N VAL A 3 -9.88 22.31 -24.52
CA VAL A 3 -10.61 21.66 -23.41
C VAL A 3 -10.56 20.12 -23.45
N LYS A 4 -10.38 19.50 -24.62
CA LYS A 4 -10.27 18.04 -24.74
C LYS A 4 -8.92 17.49 -24.28
N TYR A 5 -7.85 18.29 -24.37
CA TYR A 5 -6.49 17.85 -24.02
C TYR A 5 -6.27 17.83 -22.49
N ALA A 6 -6.77 18.85 -21.77
CA ALA A 6 -6.73 18.89 -20.31
C ALA A 6 -7.55 17.75 -19.66
N ARG A 7 -8.70 17.39 -20.26
CA ARG A 7 -9.53 16.26 -19.82
C ARG A 7 -8.84 14.90 -19.99
N LYS A 8 -7.90 14.78 -20.94
CA LYS A 8 -7.10 13.58 -21.16
C LYS A 8 -5.98 13.43 -20.13
N ILE A 9 -5.44 14.55 -19.62
CA ILE A 9 -4.41 14.56 -18.56
C ILE A 9 -5.02 14.26 -17.19
N THR A 10 -6.23 14.76 -16.87
CA THR A 10 -6.90 14.43 -15.60
C THR A 10 -7.30 12.95 -15.52
N ASN A 11 -7.63 12.32 -16.66
CA ASN A 11 -7.97 10.89 -16.71
C ASN A 11 -6.72 9.98 -16.74
N MET A 12 -5.53 10.51 -17.05
CA MET A 12 -4.29 9.76 -16.86
C MET A 12 -3.93 9.57 -15.38
N LEU A 13 -4.45 10.44 -14.50
CA LEU A 13 -4.27 10.34 -13.05
C LEU A 13 -5.32 9.44 -12.38
N SER A 14 -6.46 9.15 -13.04
CA SER A 14 -7.48 8.22 -12.53
C SER A 14 -7.19 6.76 -12.85
N ASP A 15 -6.42 6.48 -13.90
CA ASP A 15 -6.19 5.11 -14.41
C ASP A 15 -4.86 4.51 -13.92
N ALA A 16 -4.42 4.91 -12.72
CA ALA A 16 -3.46 4.16 -11.92
C ALA A 16 -4.12 2.83 -11.51
N PHE A 17 -4.00 1.78 -12.34
CA PHE A 17 -4.41 0.43 -11.95
C PHE A 17 -3.62 0.05 -10.69
N ARG A 18 -4.31 0.06 -9.55
CA ARG A 18 -3.76 -0.48 -8.31
C ARG A 18 -4.15 -1.95 -8.29
N LYS A 19 -3.15 -2.81 -8.26
CA LYS A 19 -3.35 -4.25 -8.15
C LYS A 19 -3.37 -4.56 -6.67
N ALA A 20 -4.46 -5.11 -6.19
CA ALA A 20 -4.50 -5.69 -4.87
C ALA A 20 -4.38 -7.22 -5.07
N ILE A 21 -3.57 -7.89 -4.25
CA ILE A 21 -3.71 -9.35 -4.14
C ILE A 21 -4.91 -9.55 -3.22
N VAL A 22 -6.01 -10.03 -3.79
CA VAL A 22 -7.34 -10.01 -3.19
C VAL A 22 -7.96 -11.37 -3.41
N CYS A 23 -8.28 -12.05 -2.32
CA CYS A 23 -9.01 -13.29 -2.29
C CYS A 23 -10.43 -13.05 -1.76
N VAL A 24 -11.37 -13.67 -2.46
CA VAL A 24 -12.78 -13.86 -2.10
C VAL A 24 -13.68 -12.62 -2.22
N ILE A 25 -14.74 -12.82 -2.99
CA ILE A 25 -15.72 -11.82 -3.45
C ILE A 25 -16.96 -11.71 -2.54
N TYR A 26 -17.09 -12.55 -1.51
CA TYR A 26 -18.24 -12.59 -0.59
C TYR A 26 -17.84 -13.10 0.81
N ALA A 27 -18.41 -12.50 1.86
CA ALA A 27 -18.29 -13.01 3.22
C ALA A 27 -18.84 -14.45 3.29
N ASP A 28 -18.11 -15.36 3.94
CA ASP A 28 -18.44 -16.79 4.11
C ASP A 28 -18.39 -17.68 2.85
N GLY A 29 -17.77 -17.20 1.77
CA GLY A 29 -17.43 -18.03 0.61
C GLY A 29 -16.30 -19.02 0.89
N PRO A 30 -16.12 -20.07 0.05
CA PRO A 30 -14.96 -20.94 0.15
C PRO A 30 -13.67 -20.14 -0.09
N SER A 31 -12.62 -20.48 0.65
CA SER A 31 -11.27 -19.97 0.40
C SER A 31 -10.80 -20.40 -0.99
N ALA A 32 -10.01 -19.56 -1.66
CA ALA A 32 -9.40 -19.96 -2.93
C ALA A 32 -8.25 -20.97 -2.70
N ASP A 33 -8.19 -21.99 -3.55
CA ASP A 33 -7.09 -22.97 -3.58
C ASP A 33 -5.79 -22.39 -4.17
N THR A 34 -5.90 -21.26 -4.88
CA THR A 34 -4.79 -20.57 -5.53
C THR A 34 -4.78 -19.10 -5.18
N VAL A 35 -3.60 -18.47 -5.23
CA VAL A 35 -3.45 -17.02 -5.01
C VAL A 35 -4.24 -16.25 -6.07
N MET A 36 -5.06 -15.30 -5.62
CA MET A 36 -5.93 -14.48 -6.47
C MET A 36 -5.42 -13.03 -6.54
N GLU A 37 -5.56 -12.38 -7.70
CA GLU A 37 -5.32 -10.95 -7.86
C GLU A 37 -6.58 -10.21 -8.34
N ALA A 38 -6.78 -8.99 -7.84
CA ALA A 38 -7.83 -8.11 -8.31
C ALA A 38 -7.31 -6.68 -8.52
N LYS A 39 -7.98 -5.93 -9.39
CA LYS A 39 -7.67 -4.51 -9.59
C LYS A 39 -8.76 -3.68 -8.94
N VAL A 40 -8.34 -2.75 -8.08
CA VAL A 40 -9.25 -1.88 -7.34
C VAL A 40 -8.75 -0.44 -7.41
N PRO A 41 -9.64 0.56 -7.51
CA PRO A 41 -9.24 1.96 -7.43
C PRO A 41 -9.01 2.36 -5.97
N LEU A 42 -8.05 3.25 -5.70
CA LEU A 42 -7.98 3.91 -4.40
C LEU A 42 -9.05 4.98 -4.37
N LEU A 43 -9.73 5.06 -3.23
CA LEU A 43 -10.72 6.08 -2.98
C LEU A 43 -10.07 7.27 -2.28
N PRO A 44 -10.49 8.50 -2.59
CA PRO A 44 -10.12 9.67 -1.81
C PRO A 44 -10.51 9.49 -0.34
N GLN A 45 -9.69 10.04 0.58
CA GLN A 45 -9.93 9.89 2.02
C GLN A 45 -11.34 10.33 2.43
N ASN A 46 -11.82 11.45 1.87
CA ASN A 46 -13.15 11.97 2.17
C ASN A 46 -14.26 11.02 1.68
N THR A 47 -14.08 10.42 0.51
CA THR A 47 -15.01 9.41 -0.02
C THR A 47 -15.07 8.20 0.90
N CYS A 48 -13.93 7.73 1.40
CA CYS A 48 -13.93 6.62 2.34
C CYS A 48 -14.58 6.96 3.68
N LYS A 49 -14.26 8.12 4.25
CA LYS A 49 -14.90 8.60 5.49
C LYS A 49 -16.41 8.76 5.34
N ASN A 50 -16.89 9.17 4.18
CA ASN A 50 -18.32 9.29 3.90
C ASN A 50 -18.99 7.91 3.73
N ALA A 51 -18.26 6.93 3.20
CA ALA A 51 -18.76 5.57 2.98
C ALA A 51 -18.84 4.76 4.28
N LEU A 52 -17.79 4.82 5.11
CA LEU A 52 -17.65 3.97 6.29
C LEU A 52 -17.90 4.70 7.62
N GLY A 53 -17.83 6.03 7.64
CA GLY A 53 -17.94 6.84 8.85
C GLY A 53 -16.63 7.56 9.19
N LYS A 54 -16.75 8.85 9.56
CA LYS A 54 -15.61 9.74 9.78
C LYS A 54 -14.71 9.31 10.93
N GLU A 55 -15.29 8.71 11.97
CA GLU A 55 -14.58 8.25 13.17
C GLU A 55 -13.86 6.91 12.96
N LEU A 56 -14.30 6.11 11.97
CA LEU A 56 -13.75 4.78 11.72
C LEU A 56 -12.51 4.81 10.82
N VAL A 57 -12.39 5.83 9.96
CA VAL A 57 -11.30 5.91 8.98
C VAL A 57 -10.30 7.01 9.35
N THR A 58 -9.13 6.59 9.85
CA THR A 58 -8.06 7.51 10.25
C THR A 58 -7.12 7.88 9.10
N ASN A 59 -6.21 8.83 9.32
CA ASN A 59 -5.21 9.21 8.30
C ASN A 59 -4.13 8.15 8.06
N THR A 60 -3.97 7.19 8.98
CA THR A 60 -3.09 6.02 8.85
C THR A 60 -3.74 4.90 8.02
N MET A 61 -4.95 5.11 7.53
CA MET A 61 -5.69 4.18 6.68
C MET A 61 -5.91 4.79 5.29
N LEU A 62 -6.17 3.91 4.33
CA LEU A 62 -6.64 4.22 2.99
C LEU A 62 -7.67 3.18 2.57
N CYS A 63 -8.49 3.50 1.58
CA CYS A 63 -9.53 2.59 1.13
C CYS A 63 -9.39 2.35 -0.36
N ALA A 64 -9.71 1.13 -0.77
CA ALA A 64 -9.66 0.71 -2.16
C ALA A 64 -10.86 -0.17 -2.47
N GLY A 65 -11.40 -0.04 -3.67
CA GLY A 65 -12.57 -0.81 -4.10
C GLY A 65 -13.55 0.05 -4.88
N TYR A 66 -14.55 -0.61 -5.44
CA TYR A 66 -15.62 0.05 -6.17
C TYR A 66 -16.78 0.33 -5.22
N LEU A 67 -17.27 1.58 -5.17
CA LEU A 67 -18.47 1.91 -4.39
C LEU A 67 -19.73 1.20 -4.89
N SER A 68 -19.71 0.65 -6.10
CA SER A 68 -20.76 -0.24 -6.60
C SER A 68 -20.77 -1.63 -5.95
N GLY A 69 -19.72 -1.99 -5.20
CA GLY A 69 -19.48 -3.34 -4.69
C GLY A 69 -18.83 -4.26 -5.73
N GLY A 70 -18.82 -5.55 -5.44
CA GLY A 70 -18.33 -6.64 -6.29
C GLY A 70 -16.91 -7.06 -5.97
N ILE A 71 -15.92 -6.25 -6.34
CA ILE A 71 -14.50 -6.59 -6.16
C ILE A 71 -13.99 -5.97 -4.85
N ASP A 72 -13.59 -6.82 -3.91
CA ASP A 72 -13.09 -6.41 -2.60
C ASP A 72 -12.25 -7.52 -1.96
N SER A 73 -11.41 -7.15 -0.99
CA SER A 73 -10.74 -8.11 -0.10
C SER A 73 -11.68 -8.65 0.95
N CYS A 74 -11.42 -9.87 1.40
CA CYS A 74 -12.29 -10.54 2.36
C CYS A 74 -11.49 -11.28 3.43
N GLN A 75 -12.18 -12.16 4.15
CA GLN A 75 -11.60 -12.96 5.22
C GLN A 75 -10.45 -13.82 4.69
N GLY A 76 -9.32 -13.81 5.41
CA GLY A 76 -8.10 -14.51 5.00
C GLY A 76 -7.12 -13.66 4.19
N ASP A 77 -7.53 -12.50 3.67
CA ASP A 77 -6.61 -11.58 2.98
C ASP A 77 -5.83 -10.66 3.93
N SER A 78 -6.20 -10.60 5.21
CA SER A 78 -5.58 -9.69 6.18
C SER A 78 -4.06 -9.84 6.22
N GLY A 79 -3.34 -8.72 6.11
CA GLY A 79 -1.87 -8.72 5.96
C GLY A 79 -1.40 -8.78 4.49
N GLY A 80 -2.30 -9.04 3.55
CA GLY A 80 -2.03 -9.11 2.12
C GLY A 80 -1.64 -7.75 1.51
N PRO A 81 -0.89 -7.74 0.40
CA PRO A 81 -0.35 -6.52 -0.16
C PRO A 81 -1.32 -5.83 -1.15
N LEU A 82 -1.53 -4.54 -0.93
CA LEU A 82 -2.09 -3.63 -1.94
C LEU A 82 -0.94 -2.94 -2.67
N ILE A 83 -0.72 -3.32 -3.93
CA ILE A 83 0.41 -2.85 -4.74
C ILE A 83 0.00 -1.87 -5.83
N TYR A 84 0.85 -0.89 -6.08
CA TYR A 84 0.75 0.01 -7.20
C TYR A 84 1.89 -0.26 -8.17
N GLN A 85 1.57 -0.43 -9.46
CA GLN A 85 2.59 -0.52 -10.50
C GLN A 85 2.74 0.85 -11.16
N ASP A 86 3.90 1.47 -10.95
CA ASP A 86 4.23 2.72 -11.60
C ASP A 86 4.36 2.52 -13.11
N ARG A 87 3.56 3.23 -13.90
CA ARG A 87 3.52 3.03 -15.36
C ARG A 87 4.77 3.56 -16.08
N ILE A 88 5.51 4.48 -15.46
CA ILE A 88 6.70 5.09 -16.08
C ILE A 88 7.91 4.19 -15.85
N SER A 89 8.17 3.81 -14.61
CA SER A 89 9.31 2.98 -14.22
C SER A 89 9.04 1.47 -14.24
N GLY A 90 7.78 1.06 -14.35
CA GLY A 90 7.36 -0.35 -14.28
C GLY A 90 7.43 -0.96 -12.88
N ARG A 91 7.87 -0.20 -11.88
CA ARG A 91 8.14 -0.70 -10.52
C ARG A 91 6.86 -0.92 -9.73
N PHE A 92 6.83 -2.00 -8.96
CA PHE A 92 5.79 -2.29 -7.99
C PHE A 92 6.12 -1.64 -6.65
N GLN A 93 5.13 -1.01 -6.04
CA GLN A 93 5.24 -0.31 -4.76
C GLN A 93 4.14 -0.79 -3.83
N LEU A 94 4.48 -1.13 -2.59
CA LEU A 94 3.51 -1.48 -1.57
C LEU A 94 2.86 -0.20 -1.04
N HIS A 95 1.58 -0.02 -1.32
CA HIS A 95 0.82 1.18 -0.90
C HIS A 95 0.00 0.92 0.35
N GLY A 96 -0.52 -0.29 0.51
CA GLY A 96 -1.26 -0.65 1.71
C GLY A 96 -1.19 -2.12 2.07
N ILE A 97 -1.68 -2.42 3.26
CA ILE A 97 -1.78 -3.77 3.82
C ILE A 97 -3.25 -4.00 4.14
N THR A 98 -3.84 -5.09 3.66
CA THR A 98 -5.25 -5.43 3.91
C THR A 98 -5.51 -5.49 5.41
N SER A 99 -6.53 -4.75 5.88
CA SER A 99 -6.78 -4.60 7.31
C SER A 99 -8.19 -5.04 7.69
N TRP A 100 -9.22 -4.36 7.17
CA TRP A 100 -10.61 -4.65 7.53
C TRP A 100 -11.60 -4.16 6.47
N GLY A 101 -12.85 -4.59 6.58
CA GLY A 101 -13.98 -4.15 5.77
C GLY A 101 -15.29 -4.43 6.51
N ASP A 102 -16.38 -3.79 6.09
CA ASP A 102 -17.73 -4.11 6.55
C ASP A 102 -18.38 -5.01 5.49
N GLY A 103 -18.41 -6.32 5.76
CA GLY A 103 -18.71 -7.33 4.74
C GLY A 103 -17.60 -7.45 3.69
N CYS A 104 -17.92 -8.09 2.56
CA CYS A 104 -17.01 -8.21 1.42
C CYS A 104 -17.79 -7.95 0.13
N GLY A 105 -17.29 -7.02 -0.70
CA GLY A 105 -17.89 -6.75 -2.01
C GLY A 105 -19.26 -6.07 -1.94
N GLU A 106 -19.62 -5.51 -0.78
CA GLU A 106 -20.91 -4.84 -0.58
C GLU A 106 -20.93 -3.43 -1.17
N LYS A 107 -22.11 -3.01 -1.63
CA LYS A 107 -22.29 -1.68 -2.22
C LYS A 107 -22.07 -0.60 -1.16
N GLY A 108 -21.22 0.37 -1.49
CA GLY A 108 -20.90 1.49 -0.61
C GLY A 108 -19.93 1.15 0.52
N LYS A 109 -19.44 -0.09 0.59
CA LYS A 109 -18.54 -0.57 1.66
C LYS A 109 -17.20 -0.99 1.06
N PRO A 110 -16.27 -0.05 0.82
CA PRO A 110 -14.96 -0.39 0.28
C PRO A 110 -14.06 -1.04 1.36
N GLY A 111 -13.15 -1.89 0.93
CA GLY A 111 -12.09 -2.42 1.80
C GLY A 111 -11.15 -1.33 2.32
N VAL A 112 -10.68 -1.53 3.55
CA VAL A 112 -9.78 -0.63 4.29
C VAL A 112 -8.42 -1.29 4.48
N TYR A 113 -7.39 -0.52 4.19
CA TYR A 113 -6.01 -0.94 4.20
C TYR A 113 -5.19 0.02 5.06
N THR A 114 -4.18 -0.51 5.73
CA THR A 114 -3.17 0.31 6.42
C THR A 114 -2.38 1.09 5.37
N ARG A 115 -2.21 2.40 5.56
CA ARG A 115 -1.41 3.25 4.68
C ARG A 115 0.07 3.06 4.99
N VAL A 116 0.78 2.32 4.15
CA VAL A 116 2.20 1.99 4.38
C VAL A 116 3.07 3.25 4.50
N SER A 117 2.76 4.30 3.72
CA SER A 117 3.50 5.56 3.79
C SER A 117 3.37 6.30 5.13
N ALA A 118 2.34 6.01 5.94
CA ALA A 118 2.21 6.60 7.28
C ALA A 118 3.12 5.93 8.31
N PHE A 119 3.68 4.76 7.98
CA PHE A 119 4.53 3.96 8.85
C PHE A 119 5.94 3.78 8.30
N SER A 120 6.33 4.50 7.24
CA SER A 120 7.63 4.34 6.56
C SER A 120 8.81 4.48 7.53
N ASP A 121 8.74 5.47 8.41
CA ASP A 121 9.84 5.79 9.34
C ASP A 121 9.98 4.68 10.38
N TRP A 122 8.84 4.22 10.94
CA TRP A 122 8.82 3.08 11.86
C TRP A 122 9.33 1.80 11.19
N ILE A 123 8.86 1.48 9.98
CA ILE A 123 9.33 0.32 9.22
C ILE A 123 10.85 0.39 9.00
N GLN A 124 11.37 1.57 8.66
CA GLN A 124 12.79 1.76 8.46
C GLN A 124 13.60 1.54 9.74
N VAL A 125 13.13 2.04 10.88
CA VAL A 125 13.75 1.82 12.18
C VAL A 125 13.76 0.33 12.54
N GLU A 126 12.65 -0.39 12.36
CA GLU A 126 12.57 -1.82 12.68
C GLU A 126 13.49 -2.67 11.79
N ILE A 127 13.59 -2.33 10.51
CA ILE A 127 14.53 -3.00 9.60
C ILE A 127 15.97 -2.76 10.08
N GLN A 128 16.32 -1.52 10.47
CA GLN A 128 17.67 -1.19 10.94
C GLN A 128 18.01 -1.82 12.30
N SER A 129 17.05 -1.84 13.23
CA SER A 129 17.25 -2.38 14.58
C SER A 129 17.49 -3.89 14.56
N LYS A 130 16.83 -4.62 13.65
CA LYS A 130 16.98 -6.07 13.51
C LYS A 130 18.11 -6.50 12.59
N CYS A 131 18.56 -5.63 11.67
CA CYS A 131 19.71 -5.90 10.81
C CYS A 131 21.07 -5.61 11.48
N GLY A 132 21.12 -5.31 12.78
CA GLY A 132 22.37 -5.27 13.54
C GLY A 132 23.27 -4.09 13.19
N ALA A 133 22.84 -2.87 13.49
CA ALA A 133 23.78 -1.82 13.87
C ALA A 133 24.06 -1.97 15.37
N THR A 134 24.99 -2.85 15.73
CA THR A 134 25.47 -2.94 17.12
C THR A 134 26.20 -1.65 17.46
N ILE A 135 25.62 -0.82 18.32
CA ILE A 135 26.38 0.24 18.99
C ILE A 135 27.15 -0.43 20.12
N GLU A 136 28.31 -1.03 19.82
CA GLU A 136 29.32 -1.28 20.85
C GLU A 136 30.17 -0.01 20.96
N ASN A 137 30.04 0.66 22.11
CA ASN A 137 30.93 1.75 22.50
C ASN A 137 32.33 1.19 22.80
N THR A 138 33.07 0.76 21.78
CA THR A 138 34.53 0.85 21.73
C THR A 138 34.96 0.82 20.26
N THR A 139 35.48 1.94 19.76
CA THR A 139 35.88 2.21 18.35
C THR A 139 34.77 2.07 17.30
N THR A 140 34.09 3.18 17.05
CA THR A 140 32.89 3.30 16.23
C THR A 140 33.16 3.05 14.73
N ASN A 141 33.03 1.81 14.27
CA ASN A 141 32.84 1.52 12.85
C ASN A 141 31.39 1.84 12.45
N ILE A 142 31.15 3.09 12.06
CA ILE A 142 29.83 3.50 11.55
C ILE A 142 29.70 3.00 10.10
N CYS A 143 28.98 1.88 9.90
CA CYS A 143 28.46 1.56 8.58
C CYS A 143 27.42 2.63 8.20
N LYS A 144 27.84 3.63 7.44
CA LYS A 144 26.93 4.62 6.87
C LYS A 144 26.04 3.93 5.83
N LEU A 145 24.81 3.62 6.23
CA LEU A 145 23.74 3.26 5.28
C LEU A 145 23.43 4.50 4.44
N THR A 146 23.99 4.54 3.24
CA THR A 146 23.74 5.64 2.30
C THR A 146 22.52 5.29 1.45
N LEU A 147 21.48 6.11 1.54
CA LEU A 147 20.34 6.05 0.62
C LEU A 147 20.81 6.45 -0.78
N THR A 148 20.96 5.47 -1.67
CA THR A 148 21.18 5.75 -3.09
C THR A 148 19.85 6.10 -3.77
N GLN A 149 19.89 6.93 -4.81
CA GLN A 149 18.71 7.13 -5.67
C GLN A 149 18.27 5.74 -6.16
N ASN A 150 16.98 5.41 -5.93
CA ASN A 150 16.29 4.12 -6.16
C ASN A 150 16.00 3.25 -4.92
N TYR A 151 16.10 3.76 -3.69
CA TYR A 151 15.73 3.03 -2.46
C TYR A 151 16.47 1.70 -2.28
N LYS A 152 17.63 1.55 -2.95
CA LYS A 152 18.54 0.44 -2.75
C LYS A 152 19.51 0.83 -1.65
N TYR A 153 19.52 0.04 -0.59
CA TYR A 153 20.54 0.12 0.45
C TYR A 153 21.78 -0.62 -0.07
N SER A 154 22.86 0.10 -0.34
CA SER A 154 24.17 -0.51 -0.54
C SER A 154 24.93 -0.42 0.78
N LEU A 155 25.50 -1.54 1.23
CA LEU A 155 26.55 -1.50 2.25
C LEU A 155 27.72 -0.71 1.65
N GLY A 156 27.98 0.48 2.18
CA GLY A 156 29.20 1.22 1.85
C GLY A 156 30.42 0.47 2.39
N ASN A 157 31.57 0.58 1.71
CA ASN A 157 32.82 0.01 2.20
C ASN A 157 33.19 0.66 3.54
N CYS A 158 33.60 -0.17 4.51
CA CYS A 158 34.23 0.29 5.74
C CYS A 158 35.49 1.08 5.36
N VAL A 159 35.49 2.39 5.62
CA VAL A 159 36.68 3.21 5.46
C VAL A 159 37.31 3.29 6.85
N GLU A 160 38.47 2.67 7.01
CA GLU A 160 39.31 2.87 8.19
C GLU A 160 39.74 4.34 8.23
N SER A 161 39.59 4.98 9.38
CA SER A 161 40.20 6.28 9.68
C SER A 161 41.61 6.11 10.20
#